data_AF-A0A8K9URE7-F1
#
_entry.id   AF-A0A8K9URE7-F1
#
_cell.length_a   1.000
_cell.length_b   1.000
_cell.length_c   1.000
_cell.angle_alpha   90.00
_cell.angle_beta   90.00
_cell.angle_gamma   90.00
#
_symmetry.space_group_name_H-M   'P 1'
#
loop_
_entity.id
_entity.type
_entity.pdbx_description
1 polymer ?
#
loop_
_entity_poly.entity_id
_entity_poly.type
_entity_poly.pdbx_seq_one_letter_code
_entity_poly.pdbx_strand_id
1 'polypeptide(L)'
;MSEKKMSSSRKHHLKSLMLQIAQELIAEEEAQSLEDRKQYMSENITPLQLTGSIAELQDLCKKMHQKIDVIDEERYDLGSKVGKSDKEIEDLQIKVQDLKGKFKKPVLKKVCMSADAMLQALLGSKHKVSMDLRSNLKQVKKEVKEEVVEVEVAPEAAPEEEVEEEEVEEEAEPEPEPEPEVVEEEEEKPKFKVPKVPDGEKVDFDDLHKKRQNKDLIELQGLIDVHFENRKKEEEELIALKSRIEKRRSERAEIQRVRTEKDKERQARREEERLKKEEMDQRRKADDDAKKKSALTNMGSSYSSSLQKADTKRGGKKQTEREKKKKILAERRKPLNIDHLNEDKLKDKAKDLWEWMHQLESEKYEHIEKLKRQKYEVISLRNRIDELQKHSKKGAAARRRK
;
A
#
# COMPACT_ATOMS: atom_id res chain seq x y z
N MET A 1 -36.67 20.65 44.60
CA MET A 1 -35.74 21.50 43.81
C MET A 1 -35.65 20.93 42.40
N SER A 2 -35.76 21.77 41.36
CA SER A 2 -35.58 21.32 39.97
C SER A 2 -34.21 21.77 39.47
N GLU A 3 -33.28 20.83 39.25
CA GLU A 3 -31.93 21.15 38.81
C GLU A 3 -31.95 21.80 37.42
N LYS A 4 -31.39 23.01 37.32
CA LYS A 4 -31.43 23.85 36.12
C LYS A 4 -30.44 23.32 35.08
N LYS A 5 -30.84 22.24 34.38
CA LYS A 5 -30.04 21.51 33.38
C LYS A 5 -29.30 22.48 32.44
N MET A 6 -27.98 22.33 32.33
CA MET A 6 -27.14 23.24 31.56
C MET A 6 -27.61 23.39 30.10
N SER A 7 -27.60 24.65 29.62
CA SER A 7 -27.94 25.02 28.24
C SER A 7 -27.14 24.23 27.21
N SER A 8 -27.78 23.92 26.07
CA SER A 8 -27.16 23.19 24.96
C SER A 8 -25.89 23.89 24.45
N SER A 9 -25.90 25.22 24.34
CA SER A 9 -24.73 26.01 23.91
C SER A 9 -23.54 25.80 24.85
N ARG A 10 -23.73 25.95 26.18
CA ARG A 10 -22.65 25.73 27.16
C ARG A 10 -22.12 24.30 27.16
N LYS A 11 -22.97 23.29 26.88
CA LYS A 11 -22.53 21.89 26.71
C LYS A 11 -21.66 21.70 25.47
N HIS A 12 -22.04 22.30 24.34
CA HIS A 12 -21.25 22.21 23.10
C HIS A 12 -19.91 22.95 23.22
N HIS A 13 -19.91 24.14 23.83
CA HIS A 13 -18.68 24.90 24.11
C HIS A 13 -17.73 24.12 25.03
N LEU A 14 -18.23 23.56 26.15
CA LEU A 14 -17.41 22.71 27.03
C LEU A 14 -16.89 21.45 26.32
N LYS A 15 -17.71 20.79 25.48
CA LYS A 15 -17.24 19.66 24.67
C LYS A 15 -16.15 20.08 23.69
N SER A 16 -16.24 21.26 23.08
CA SER A 16 -15.21 21.79 22.18
C SER A 16 -13.90 22.03 22.90
N LEU A 17 -13.93 22.67 24.08
CA LEU A 17 -12.75 22.87 24.91
C LEU A 17 -12.12 21.55 25.36
N MET A 18 -12.92 20.57 25.80
CA MET A 18 -12.42 19.25 26.16
C MET A 18 -11.76 18.51 25.00
N LEU A 19 -12.29 18.65 23.77
CA LEU A 19 -11.70 18.05 22.58
C LEU A 19 -10.39 18.75 22.17
N GLN A 20 -10.32 20.08 22.28
CA GLN A 20 -9.11 20.83 22.01
C GLN A 20 -7.99 20.44 23.00
N ILE A 21 -8.27 20.47 24.30
CA ILE A 21 -7.29 20.09 25.35
C ILE A 21 -6.86 18.62 25.17
N ALA A 22 -7.78 17.72 24.80
CA ALA A 22 -7.43 16.34 24.50
C ALA A 22 -6.51 16.21 23.26
N GLN A 23 -6.71 17.03 22.23
CA GLN A 23 -5.83 17.06 21.04
C GLN A 23 -4.45 17.61 21.39
N GLU A 24 -4.37 18.65 22.21
CA GLU A 24 -3.11 19.24 22.70
C GLU A 24 -2.33 18.21 23.55
N LEU A 25 -2.99 17.52 24.48
CA LEU A 25 -2.37 16.46 25.30
C LEU A 25 -1.92 15.23 24.49
N ILE A 26 -2.66 14.84 23.43
CA ILE A 26 -2.24 13.74 22.54
C ILE A 26 -0.98 14.14 21.76
N ALA A 27 -0.89 15.38 21.27
CA ALA A 27 0.31 15.87 20.59
C ALA A 27 1.53 15.96 21.54
N GLU A 28 1.31 16.28 22.82
CA GLU A 28 2.34 16.25 23.87
C GLU A 28 2.78 14.81 24.18
N GLU A 29 1.86 13.85 24.31
CA GLU A 29 2.17 12.41 24.49
C GLU A 29 2.93 11.84 23.28
N GLU A 30 2.58 12.23 22.05
CA GLU A 30 3.29 11.85 20.83
C GLU A 30 4.70 12.46 20.77
N ALA A 31 4.87 13.73 21.13
CA ALA A 31 6.17 14.39 21.20
C ALA A 31 7.08 13.74 22.27
N GLN A 32 6.54 13.45 23.46
CA GLN A 32 7.26 12.75 24.51
C GLN A 32 7.61 11.31 24.08
N SER A 33 6.69 10.59 23.45
CA SER A 33 6.96 9.24 22.90
C SER A 33 8.10 9.22 21.88
N LEU A 34 8.29 10.30 21.13
CA LEU A 34 9.40 10.44 20.19
C LEU A 34 10.73 10.75 20.90
N GLU A 35 10.73 11.48 22.01
CA GLU A 35 11.94 11.75 22.80
C GLU A 35 12.36 10.52 23.62
N ASP A 36 11.40 9.85 24.29
CA ASP A 36 11.60 8.55 24.96
C ASP A 36 12.21 7.52 23.99
N ARG A 37 11.76 7.52 22.72
CA ARG A 37 12.33 6.68 21.65
C ARG A 37 13.78 7.05 21.34
N LYS A 38 14.11 8.34 21.19
CA LYS A 38 15.50 8.80 20.92
C LYS A 38 16.42 8.44 22.08
N GLN A 39 16.00 8.71 23.32
CA GLN A 39 16.76 8.38 24.52
C GLN A 39 17.03 6.87 24.55
N TYR A 40 16.00 6.03 24.37
CA TYR A 40 16.15 4.58 24.31
C TYR A 40 17.13 4.12 23.22
N MET A 41 17.08 4.69 22.01
CA MET A 41 18.07 4.37 20.97
C MET A 41 19.48 4.76 21.40
N SER A 42 19.67 5.96 21.97
CA SER A 42 20.99 6.45 22.38
C SER A 42 21.62 5.67 23.54
N GLU A 43 20.80 5.13 24.44
CA GLU A 43 21.25 4.29 25.57
C GLU A 43 21.64 2.87 25.13
N ASN A 44 20.88 2.28 24.19
CA ASN A 44 21.10 0.89 23.77
C ASN A 44 22.05 0.75 22.55
N ILE A 45 22.13 1.77 21.69
CA ILE A 45 22.91 1.78 20.45
C ILE A 45 24.06 2.79 20.59
N THR A 46 25.24 2.28 20.92
CA THR A 46 26.48 3.08 20.91
C THR A 46 26.73 3.65 19.50
N PRO A 47 27.06 4.94 19.34
CA PRO A 47 27.45 5.51 18.05
C PRO A 47 28.61 4.77 17.40
N LEU A 48 28.54 4.59 16.08
CA LEU A 48 29.54 3.82 15.32
C LEU A 48 30.87 4.57 15.20
N GLN A 49 31.89 4.13 15.93
CA GLN A 49 33.26 4.62 15.81
C GLN A 49 34.07 3.70 14.87
N LEU A 50 34.41 4.19 13.68
CA LEU A 50 35.16 3.47 12.63
C LEU A 50 36.69 3.72 12.69
N THR A 51 37.19 4.13 13.85
CA THR A 51 38.59 4.47 14.10
C THR A 51 39.30 3.33 14.82
N GLY A 52 40.25 2.67 14.16
CA GLY A 52 41.05 1.61 14.74
C GLY A 52 41.84 0.83 13.67
N SER A 53 42.70 -0.07 14.12
CA SER A 53 43.38 -1.03 13.27
C SER A 53 42.41 -2.07 12.67
N ILE A 54 42.86 -2.78 11.64
CA ILE A 54 42.11 -3.89 11.00
C ILE A 54 41.64 -4.93 12.04
N ALA A 55 42.47 -5.24 13.04
CA ALA A 55 42.12 -6.18 14.11
C ALA A 55 40.98 -5.65 14.98
N GLU A 56 41.02 -4.37 15.38
CA GLU A 56 39.97 -3.74 16.20
C GLU A 56 38.64 -3.62 15.42
N LEU A 57 38.69 -3.36 14.12
CA LEU A 57 37.51 -3.36 13.24
C LEU A 57 36.89 -4.76 13.08
N GLN A 58 37.72 -5.82 12.94
CA GLN A 58 37.24 -7.20 12.95
C GLN A 58 36.59 -7.56 14.29
N ASP A 59 37.21 -7.17 15.40
CA ASP A 59 36.70 -7.41 16.75
C ASP A 59 35.40 -6.66 17.04
N LEU A 60 35.27 -5.43 16.54
CA LEU A 60 34.03 -4.66 16.57
C LEU A 60 32.92 -5.41 15.80
N CYS A 61 33.18 -5.86 14.58
CA CYS A 61 32.23 -6.65 13.79
C CYS A 61 31.80 -7.94 14.53
N LYS A 62 32.74 -8.65 15.18
CA LYS A 62 32.47 -9.85 15.99
C LYS A 62 31.54 -9.53 17.17
N LYS A 63 31.82 -8.45 17.91
CA LYS A 63 31.00 -7.97 19.05
C LYS A 63 29.60 -7.53 18.61
N MET A 64 29.47 -6.83 17.49
CA MET A 64 28.19 -6.38 16.94
C MET A 64 27.31 -7.54 16.47
N HIS A 65 27.89 -8.51 15.76
CA HIS A 65 27.17 -9.72 15.33
C HIS A 65 26.64 -10.52 16.52
N GLN A 66 27.41 -10.65 17.60
CA GLN A 66 26.94 -11.28 18.84
C GLN A 66 25.81 -10.50 19.52
N LYS A 67 25.84 -9.15 19.51
CA LYS A 67 24.71 -8.32 20.01
C LYS A 67 23.44 -8.52 19.17
N ILE A 68 23.56 -8.53 17.85
CA ILE A 68 22.45 -8.76 16.89
C ILE A 68 21.74 -10.09 17.19
N ASP A 69 22.49 -11.16 17.45
CA ASP A 69 21.97 -12.49 17.78
C ASP A 69 21.10 -12.51 19.05
N VAL A 70 21.42 -11.66 20.03
CA VAL A 70 20.65 -11.47 21.27
C VAL A 70 19.43 -10.58 21.02
N ILE A 71 19.59 -9.47 20.29
CA ILE A 71 18.51 -8.51 20.05
C ILE A 71 17.40 -9.12 19.17
N ASP A 72 17.71 -9.89 18.12
CA ASP A 72 16.68 -10.59 17.31
C ASP A 72 15.95 -11.68 18.14
N GLU A 73 16.64 -12.31 19.10
CA GLU A 73 16.06 -13.27 20.04
C GLU A 73 15.09 -12.59 21.04
N GLU A 74 15.48 -11.44 21.62
CA GLU A 74 14.61 -10.62 22.47
C GLU A 74 13.39 -10.09 21.69
N ARG A 75 13.63 -9.51 20.51
CA ARG A 75 12.57 -8.95 19.66
C ARG A 75 11.64 -10.05 19.13
N TYR A 76 12.13 -11.27 18.91
CA TYR A 76 11.26 -12.41 18.58
C TYR A 76 10.32 -12.75 19.75
N ASP A 77 10.84 -12.81 20.99
CA ASP A 77 10.01 -13.12 22.17
C ASP A 77 9.04 -11.99 22.54
N LEU A 78 9.40 -10.74 22.28
CA LEU A 78 8.51 -9.59 22.43
C LEU A 78 7.41 -9.59 21.37
N GLY A 79 7.73 -9.81 20.09
CA GLY A 79 6.73 -9.96 19.02
C GLY A 79 5.79 -11.15 19.26
N SER A 80 6.32 -12.25 19.80
CA SER A 80 5.56 -13.44 20.22
C SER A 80 4.68 -13.21 21.45
N LYS A 81 4.89 -12.13 22.22
CA LYS A 81 3.97 -11.66 23.27
C LYS A 81 2.94 -10.70 22.68
N VAL A 82 3.36 -9.74 21.84
CA VAL A 82 2.49 -8.81 21.11
C VAL A 82 1.37 -9.57 20.40
N GLY A 83 1.70 -10.57 19.56
CA GLY A 83 0.72 -11.35 18.80
C GLY A 83 -0.13 -12.34 19.61
N LYS A 84 0.08 -12.43 20.93
CA LYS A 84 -0.84 -13.11 21.87
C LYS A 84 -1.79 -12.10 22.51
N SER A 85 -1.27 -10.95 22.92
CA SER A 85 -2.07 -9.84 23.44
C SER A 85 -3.02 -9.26 22.40
N ASP A 86 -2.63 -9.19 21.12
CA ASP A 86 -3.52 -8.78 20.02
C ASP A 86 -4.75 -9.70 19.95
N LYS A 87 -4.55 -11.02 20.01
CA LYS A 87 -5.64 -12.02 20.00
C LYS A 87 -6.51 -11.98 21.25
N GLU A 88 -5.91 -11.75 22.43
CA GLU A 88 -6.71 -11.53 23.65
C GLU A 88 -7.57 -10.26 23.51
N ILE A 89 -7.03 -9.18 22.93
CA ILE A 89 -7.76 -7.95 22.66
C ILE A 89 -8.91 -8.20 21.68
N GLU A 90 -8.68 -8.91 20.56
CA GLU A 90 -9.72 -9.32 19.62
C GLU A 90 -10.85 -10.11 20.31
N ASP A 91 -10.52 -11.17 21.06
CA ASP A 91 -11.47 -11.98 21.81
C ASP A 91 -12.28 -11.14 22.84
N LEU A 92 -11.60 -10.24 23.56
CA LEU A 92 -12.23 -9.35 24.53
C LEU A 92 -13.12 -8.29 23.84
N GLN A 93 -12.71 -7.74 22.70
CA GLN A 93 -13.50 -6.80 21.91
C GLN A 93 -14.77 -7.47 21.36
N ILE A 94 -14.67 -8.70 20.81
CA ILE A 94 -15.81 -9.51 20.37
C ILE A 94 -16.78 -9.74 21.54
N LYS A 95 -16.25 -10.15 22.69
CA LYS A 95 -17.04 -10.36 23.93
C LYS A 95 -17.71 -9.07 24.43
N VAL A 96 -17.07 -7.92 24.29
CA VAL A 96 -17.67 -6.59 24.55
C VAL A 96 -18.80 -6.28 23.56
N GLN A 97 -18.66 -6.62 22.27
CA GLN A 97 -19.72 -6.42 21.27
C GLN A 97 -20.93 -7.31 21.55
N ASP A 98 -20.72 -8.59 21.83
CA ASP A 98 -21.81 -9.53 22.14
C ASP A 98 -22.55 -9.15 23.44
N LEU A 99 -21.83 -8.69 24.48
CA LEU A 99 -22.43 -8.19 25.73
C LEU A 99 -23.14 -6.84 25.59
N LYS A 100 -22.73 -5.98 24.63
CA LYS A 100 -23.49 -4.78 24.23
C LYS A 100 -24.76 -5.13 23.45
N GLY A 101 -24.88 -6.39 23.00
CA GLY A 101 -25.93 -6.91 22.14
C GLY A 101 -25.57 -6.74 20.66
N LYS A 102 -25.29 -7.86 19.99
CA LYS A 102 -24.97 -7.95 18.53
C LYS A 102 -26.03 -7.31 17.61
N PHE A 103 -27.22 -7.01 18.15
CA PHE A 103 -28.30 -6.28 17.47
C PHE A 103 -28.82 -5.08 18.28
N LYS A 104 -27.99 -4.04 18.44
CA LYS A 104 -28.53 -2.71 18.15
C LYS A 104 -28.68 -2.63 16.63
N LYS A 105 -29.84 -3.06 16.11
CA LYS A 105 -30.20 -2.91 14.70
C LYS A 105 -29.93 -1.44 14.33
N PRO A 106 -29.00 -1.12 13.42
CA PRO A 106 -28.77 0.26 13.03
C PRO A 106 -30.10 0.81 12.54
N VAL A 107 -30.53 1.96 13.08
CA VAL A 107 -31.70 2.65 12.52
C VAL A 107 -31.30 2.98 11.08
N LEU A 108 -31.97 2.35 10.11
CA LEU A 108 -31.65 2.43 8.69
C LEU A 108 -31.97 3.83 8.18
N LYS A 109 -31.11 4.78 8.50
CA LYS A 109 -31.05 6.08 7.83
C LYS A 109 -30.71 5.78 6.37
N LYS A 110 -31.55 6.24 5.45
CA LYS A 110 -31.15 6.40 4.06
C LYS A 110 -30.03 7.45 4.03
N VAL A 111 -28.80 6.96 4.10
CA VAL A 111 -27.61 7.73 3.73
C VAL A 111 -27.52 7.56 2.22
N CYS A 112 -27.96 8.56 1.46
CA CYS A 112 -27.44 8.73 0.11
C CYS A 112 -25.93 8.95 0.21
N MET A 113 -25.19 8.66 -0.87
CA MET A 113 -23.81 9.10 -0.97
C MET A 113 -23.75 10.62 -0.71
N SER A 114 -22.75 11.09 0.03
CA SER A 114 -22.57 12.53 0.21
C SER A 114 -22.37 13.20 -1.15
N ALA A 115 -22.77 14.48 -1.27
CA ALA A 115 -22.54 15.25 -2.48
C ALA A 115 -21.06 15.16 -2.91
N ASP A 116 -20.14 15.39 -1.98
CA ASP A 116 -18.70 15.25 -2.14
C ASP A 116 -18.27 13.86 -2.67
N ALA A 117 -18.89 12.77 -2.21
CA ALA A 117 -18.55 11.42 -2.66
C ALA A 117 -19.07 11.11 -4.07
N MET A 118 -20.24 11.65 -4.47
CA MET A 118 -20.73 11.54 -5.85
C MET A 118 -19.93 12.46 -6.78
N LEU A 119 -19.66 13.70 -6.37
CA LEU A 119 -18.88 14.67 -7.15
C LEU A 119 -17.43 14.22 -7.34
N GLN A 120 -16.78 13.65 -6.32
CA GLN A 120 -15.43 13.10 -6.46
C GLN A 120 -15.40 11.85 -7.35
N ALA A 121 -16.48 11.06 -7.41
CA ALA A 121 -16.58 9.92 -8.32
C ALA A 121 -16.86 10.34 -9.78
N LEU A 122 -17.69 11.37 -10.00
CA LEU A 122 -18.11 11.84 -11.33
C LEU A 122 -17.14 12.85 -11.97
N LEU A 123 -16.49 13.70 -11.16
CA LEU A 123 -15.63 14.81 -11.62
C LEU A 123 -14.13 14.61 -11.28
N GLY A 124 -13.81 13.54 -10.57
CA GLY A 124 -12.44 13.17 -10.21
C GLY A 124 -11.71 14.26 -9.39
N SER A 125 -10.42 14.44 -9.68
CA SER A 125 -9.55 15.40 -8.98
C SER A 125 -9.77 16.87 -9.37
N LYS A 126 -10.52 17.16 -10.45
CA LYS A 126 -10.62 18.52 -11.01
C LYS A 126 -11.42 19.50 -10.14
N HIS A 127 -12.31 19.04 -9.27
CA HIS A 127 -13.20 19.90 -8.48
C HIS A 127 -13.16 19.57 -6.97
N LYS A 128 -12.04 19.89 -6.30
CA LYS A 128 -11.93 19.83 -4.84
C LYS A 128 -12.54 21.06 -4.16
N VAL A 129 -13.83 21.29 -4.37
CA VAL A 129 -14.62 22.25 -3.60
C VAL A 129 -15.13 21.52 -2.36
N SER A 130 -14.65 21.87 -1.15
CA SER A 130 -15.24 21.29 0.06
C SER A 130 -16.59 21.94 0.34
N MET A 131 -17.63 21.12 0.51
CA MET A 131 -18.96 21.58 0.95
C MET A 131 -19.01 21.85 2.47
N ASP A 132 -17.88 22.25 3.06
CA ASP A 132 -17.84 22.87 4.37
C ASP A 132 -18.78 24.07 4.38
N LEU A 133 -19.71 24.14 5.34
CA LEU A 133 -20.67 25.24 5.46
C LEU A 133 -20.00 26.64 5.60
N ARG A 134 -18.69 26.67 5.85
CA ARG A 134 -17.86 27.88 5.93
C ARG A 134 -17.31 28.37 4.58
N SER A 135 -17.19 27.51 3.56
CA SER A 135 -16.55 27.87 2.28
C SER A 135 -17.43 28.80 1.42
N ASN A 136 -18.75 28.68 1.53
CA ASN A 136 -19.73 29.42 0.71
C ASN A 136 -20.28 30.71 1.37
N LEU A 137 -19.83 31.07 2.57
CA LEU A 137 -20.28 32.29 3.25
C LEU A 137 -19.52 33.52 2.71
N LYS A 138 -20.14 34.26 1.77
CA LYS A 138 -19.63 35.55 1.28
C LYS A 138 -19.37 36.50 2.45
N GLN A 139 -18.10 36.91 2.63
CA GLN A 139 -17.73 37.99 3.54
C GLN A 139 -18.20 39.33 2.95
N VAL A 140 -19.33 39.85 3.43
CA VAL A 140 -19.80 41.19 3.05
C VAL A 140 -18.93 42.24 3.75
N LYS A 141 -18.04 42.88 2.98
CA LYS A 141 -17.38 44.12 3.40
C LYS A 141 -18.44 45.21 3.56
N LYS A 142 -18.39 45.96 4.66
CA LYS A 142 -19.45 46.87 5.10
C LYS A 142 -19.15 48.33 4.71
N GLU A 143 -19.34 48.67 3.45
CA GLU A 143 -19.31 50.06 2.94
C GLU A 143 -20.60 50.37 2.12
N VAL A 144 -20.81 51.63 1.71
CA VAL A 144 -22.13 52.29 1.75
C VAL A 144 -22.51 53.04 0.46
N LYS A 145 -23.83 53.00 0.10
CA LYS A 145 -24.53 53.67 -1.03
C LYS A 145 -24.26 53.09 -2.42
N GLU A 146 -25.25 52.87 -3.32
CA GLU A 146 -26.23 53.80 -3.97
C GLU A 146 -25.48 54.84 -4.84
N GLU A 147 -25.73 55.02 -6.15
CA GLU A 147 -26.88 54.75 -7.04
C GLU A 147 -26.36 54.78 -8.53
N VAL A 148 -27.02 54.45 -9.68
CA VAL A 148 -28.40 54.13 -10.16
C VAL A 148 -28.30 53.13 -11.38
N VAL A 149 -29.24 53.17 -12.35
CA VAL A 149 -29.21 52.69 -13.78
C VAL A 149 -29.56 51.21 -14.11
N GLU A 150 -30.86 50.91 -14.03
CA GLU A 150 -31.81 50.54 -15.13
C GLU A 150 -31.57 49.46 -16.24
N VAL A 151 -32.70 48.84 -16.65
CA VAL A 151 -33.02 48.05 -17.88
C VAL A 151 -32.34 46.66 -18.00
N GLU A 152 -33.05 45.52 -17.80
CA GLU A 152 -34.01 44.82 -18.70
C GLU A 152 -33.39 44.28 -20.01
N VAL A 153 -33.68 43.07 -20.54
CA VAL A 153 -34.46 41.90 -20.09
C VAL A 153 -33.85 40.62 -20.71
N ALA A 154 -34.20 39.42 -20.22
CA ALA A 154 -33.63 38.15 -20.69
C ALA A 154 -34.20 37.63 -22.03
N PRO A 155 -33.48 36.70 -22.70
CA PRO A 155 -34.07 35.64 -23.53
C PRO A 155 -33.99 34.26 -22.84
N GLU A 156 -34.88 33.35 -23.23
CA GLU A 156 -35.07 32.01 -22.64
C GLU A 156 -34.84 30.89 -23.68
N ALA A 157 -34.34 29.73 -23.19
CA ALA A 157 -34.35 28.36 -23.74
C ALA A 157 -34.10 28.04 -25.23
N ALA A 158 -33.30 26.99 -25.43
CA ALA A 158 -33.14 26.17 -26.65
C ALA A 158 -32.90 24.69 -26.17
N PRO A 159 -33.05 23.64 -27.00
CA PRO A 159 -33.94 22.52 -26.63
C PRO A 159 -33.28 21.22 -26.12
N GLU A 160 -34.11 20.16 -26.03
CA GLU A 160 -33.81 18.78 -25.60
C GLU A 160 -33.27 17.88 -26.75
N GLU A 161 -33.38 16.55 -26.58
CA GLU A 161 -32.99 15.46 -27.51
C GLU A 161 -31.47 15.14 -27.57
N GLU A 162 -31.00 13.88 -27.66
CA GLU A 162 -31.70 12.57 -27.56
C GLU A 162 -30.78 11.47 -26.96
N VAL A 163 -31.21 10.20 -26.98
CA VAL A 163 -30.50 9.02 -26.45
C VAL A 163 -30.35 7.96 -27.54
N GLU A 164 -29.15 7.40 -27.72
CA GLU A 164 -28.89 6.21 -28.55
C GLU A 164 -28.35 5.05 -27.69
N GLU A 165 -28.60 3.82 -28.13
CA GLU A 165 -28.30 2.56 -27.42
C GLU A 165 -27.09 1.81 -28.04
N GLU A 166 -26.47 0.89 -27.30
CA GLU A 166 -25.41 0.00 -27.81
C GLU A 166 -25.99 -1.22 -28.56
N GLU A 167 -25.40 -1.59 -29.71
CA GLU A 167 -25.67 -2.83 -30.44
C GLU A 167 -24.41 -3.72 -30.50
N VAL A 168 -24.57 -5.05 -30.61
CA VAL A 168 -23.50 -6.05 -30.40
C VAL A 168 -23.63 -7.24 -31.36
N GLU A 169 -22.61 -7.50 -32.20
CA GLU A 169 -22.25 -8.76 -32.93
C GLU A 169 -21.00 -8.47 -33.81
N GLU A 170 -20.16 -9.40 -34.30
CA GLU A 170 -19.70 -10.70 -33.78
C GLU A 170 -18.25 -11.00 -34.30
N GLU A 171 -17.81 -12.26 -34.32
CA GLU A 171 -16.41 -12.73 -34.45
C GLU A 171 -15.99 -13.14 -35.88
N ALA A 172 -14.79 -12.74 -36.35
CA ALA A 172 -14.15 -13.31 -37.56
C ALA A 172 -12.61 -13.11 -37.64
N GLU A 173 -11.89 -14.17 -38.05
CA GLU A 173 -10.46 -14.28 -38.42
C GLU A 173 -10.37 -15.31 -39.59
N PRO A 174 -9.25 -15.54 -40.32
CA PRO A 174 -7.93 -14.89 -40.32
C PRO A 174 -7.27 -14.62 -41.71
N GLU A 175 -6.17 -13.83 -41.71
CA GLU A 175 -4.97 -13.85 -42.62
C GLU A 175 -5.11 -13.80 -44.18
N PRO A 176 -4.02 -13.58 -44.98
CA PRO A 176 -2.62 -13.25 -44.66
C PRO A 176 -2.08 -11.94 -45.31
N GLU A 177 -0.77 -11.68 -45.19
CA GLU A 177 0.00 -10.54 -45.74
C GLU A 177 0.31 -10.63 -47.25
N PRO A 178 0.69 -9.50 -47.89
CA PRO A 178 1.83 -9.51 -48.82
C PRO A 178 2.91 -8.44 -48.51
N GLU A 179 4.10 -8.64 -49.09
CA GLU A 179 5.34 -7.87 -48.88
C GLU A 179 5.36 -6.52 -49.65
N PRO A 180 6.22 -5.55 -49.27
CA PRO A 180 6.30 -4.24 -49.91
C PRO A 180 7.05 -4.25 -51.26
N GLU A 181 6.48 -3.59 -52.28
CA GLU A 181 7.18 -3.30 -53.54
C GLU A 181 8.22 -2.18 -53.37
N VAL A 182 9.30 -2.27 -54.16
CA VAL A 182 10.37 -1.27 -54.23
C VAL A 182 10.00 -0.19 -55.24
N VAL A 183 9.98 1.08 -54.81
CA VAL A 183 9.85 2.23 -55.71
C VAL A 183 11.23 2.89 -55.85
N GLU A 184 11.84 2.74 -57.01
CA GLU A 184 13.00 3.54 -57.42
C GLU A 184 12.48 4.90 -57.94
N GLU A 185 12.88 6.01 -57.31
CA GLU A 185 12.53 7.36 -57.77
C GLU A 185 13.64 7.92 -58.67
N GLU A 186 13.32 8.22 -59.93
CA GLU A 186 14.30 8.51 -61.00
C GLU A 186 14.69 10.01 -61.05
N GLU A 187 15.99 10.32 -61.13
CA GLU A 187 16.49 11.72 -61.18
C GLU A 187 16.14 12.45 -62.50
N GLU A 188 15.03 13.18 -62.55
CA GLU A 188 14.75 14.14 -63.63
C GLU A 188 15.73 15.34 -63.60
N LYS A 189 16.70 15.35 -64.51
CA LYS A 189 17.64 16.47 -64.69
C LYS A 189 16.95 17.71 -65.30
N PRO A 190 17.01 18.89 -64.64
CA PRO A 190 16.34 20.09 -65.13
C PRO A 190 17.00 20.65 -66.40
N LYS A 191 16.21 20.92 -67.43
CA LYS A 191 16.67 21.45 -68.73
C LYS A 191 16.95 22.96 -68.65
N PHE A 192 18.23 23.31 -68.62
CA PHE A 192 18.71 24.70 -68.60
C PHE A 192 18.28 25.49 -69.85
N LYS A 193 17.45 26.51 -69.68
CA LYS A 193 17.09 27.50 -70.72
C LYS A 193 17.69 28.86 -70.33
N VAL A 194 18.46 29.47 -71.23
CA VAL A 194 19.11 30.77 -71.02
C VAL A 194 18.14 31.92 -71.35
N PRO A 195 17.75 32.78 -70.40
CA PRO A 195 17.01 34.00 -70.69
C PRO A 195 17.91 35.05 -71.36
N LYS A 196 17.32 35.86 -72.24
CA LYS A 196 18.01 36.97 -72.92
C LYS A 196 18.06 38.18 -71.99
N VAL A 197 19.25 38.76 -71.76
CA VAL A 197 19.38 40.05 -71.06
C VAL A 197 19.09 41.24 -72.00
N PRO A 198 18.28 42.21 -71.59
CA PRO A 198 18.34 43.59 -72.06
C PRO A 198 19.50 44.34 -71.37
N ASP A 199 20.08 45.32 -72.05
CA ASP A 199 21.17 46.15 -71.53
C ASP A 199 20.75 47.13 -70.42
N GLY A 200 21.74 47.62 -69.66
CA GLY A 200 21.79 49.07 -69.43
C GLY A 200 21.78 49.61 -68.00
N GLU A 201 21.82 48.79 -66.95
CA GLU A 201 21.99 49.29 -65.57
C GLU A 201 23.29 48.76 -64.93
N LYS A 202 23.92 49.57 -64.06
CA LYS A 202 25.18 49.20 -63.41
C LYS A 202 24.93 48.05 -62.43
N VAL A 203 25.28 46.83 -62.85
CA VAL A 203 25.25 45.64 -61.99
C VAL A 203 26.26 45.81 -60.87
N ASP A 204 25.78 46.19 -59.68
CA ASP A 204 26.63 46.40 -58.52
C ASP A 204 27.07 45.04 -57.97
N PHE A 205 28.35 44.71 -58.17
CA PHE A 205 28.88 43.37 -57.88
C PHE A 205 28.75 42.98 -56.40
N ASP A 206 28.72 43.97 -55.51
CA ASP A 206 28.54 43.79 -54.07
C ASP A 206 27.08 43.42 -53.71
N ASP A 207 26.09 43.98 -54.42
CA ASP A 207 24.68 43.56 -54.33
C ASP A 207 24.47 42.16 -54.92
N LEU A 208 25.12 41.84 -56.05
CA LEU A 208 25.05 40.49 -56.63
C LEU A 208 25.68 39.44 -55.68
N HIS A 209 26.76 39.80 -54.97
CA HIS A 209 27.38 38.92 -53.97
C HIS A 209 26.49 38.75 -52.73
N LYS A 210 25.86 39.82 -52.22
CA LYS A 210 24.89 39.76 -51.11
C LYS A 210 23.63 38.97 -51.49
N LYS A 211 23.14 39.09 -52.72
CA LYS A 211 22.02 38.30 -53.24
C LYS A 211 22.36 36.81 -53.33
N ARG A 212 23.59 36.46 -53.72
CA ARG A 212 24.08 35.07 -53.57
C ARG A 212 24.11 34.66 -52.10
N GLN A 213 24.80 35.39 -51.22
CA GLN A 213 24.92 35.01 -49.81
C GLN A 213 23.55 34.84 -49.13
N ASN A 214 22.60 35.74 -49.36
CA ASN A 214 21.24 35.63 -48.84
C ASN A 214 20.49 34.42 -49.43
N LYS A 215 20.68 34.10 -50.71
CA LYS A 215 20.11 32.87 -51.31
C LYS A 215 20.71 31.63 -50.64
N ASP A 216 22.04 31.56 -50.55
CA ASP A 216 22.77 30.44 -49.98
C ASP A 216 22.38 30.22 -48.49
N LEU A 217 22.13 31.30 -47.74
CA LEU A 217 21.61 31.26 -46.37
C LEU A 217 20.15 30.78 -46.28
N ILE A 218 19.28 31.21 -47.21
CA ILE A 218 17.87 30.76 -47.26
C ILE A 218 17.80 29.28 -47.65
N GLU A 219 18.60 28.84 -48.62
CA GLU A 219 18.69 27.42 -49.00
C GLU A 219 19.27 26.58 -47.86
N LEU A 220 20.30 27.07 -47.15
CA LEU A 220 20.84 26.39 -45.96
C LEU A 220 19.80 26.29 -44.83
N GLN A 221 19.04 27.34 -44.56
CA GLN A 221 17.95 27.30 -43.57
C GLN A 221 16.86 26.29 -43.99
N GLY A 222 16.46 26.28 -45.26
CA GLY A 222 15.51 25.30 -45.79
C GLY A 222 16.00 23.85 -45.67
N LEU A 223 17.28 23.59 -45.94
CA LEU A 223 17.89 22.28 -45.73
C LEU A 223 17.91 21.88 -44.25
N ILE A 224 18.19 22.82 -43.34
CA ILE A 224 18.15 22.60 -41.90
C ILE A 224 16.72 22.23 -41.44
N ASP A 225 15.71 23.01 -41.85
CA ASP A 225 14.32 22.80 -41.45
C ASP A 225 13.75 21.48 -41.98
N VAL A 226 14.05 21.14 -43.25
CA VAL A 226 13.69 19.83 -43.84
C VAL A 226 14.37 18.69 -43.10
N HIS A 227 15.65 18.80 -42.75
CA HIS A 227 16.38 17.77 -42.01
C HIS A 227 15.82 17.56 -40.59
N PHE A 228 15.41 18.63 -39.91
CA PHE A 228 14.77 18.53 -38.59
C PHE A 228 13.35 17.95 -38.67
N GLU A 229 12.50 18.40 -39.58
CA GLU A 229 11.13 17.86 -39.71
C GLU A 229 11.10 16.41 -40.22
N ASN A 230 12.05 16.00 -41.07
CA ASN A 230 12.16 14.59 -41.48
C ASN A 230 12.60 13.71 -40.30
N ARG A 231 13.67 14.06 -39.58
CA ARG A 231 14.07 13.34 -38.35
C ARG A 231 12.94 13.26 -37.33
N LYS A 232 12.20 14.35 -37.12
CA LYS A 232 11.12 14.40 -36.15
C LYS A 232 10.00 13.42 -36.50
N LYS A 233 9.62 13.32 -37.77
CA LYS A 233 8.66 12.31 -38.25
C LYS A 233 9.20 10.89 -38.08
N GLU A 234 10.44 10.64 -38.49
CA GLU A 234 11.11 9.34 -38.29
C GLU A 234 11.16 8.94 -36.80
N GLU A 235 11.47 9.88 -35.89
CA GLU A 235 11.48 9.64 -34.45
C GLU A 235 10.07 9.40 -33.89
N GLU A 236 9.06 10.18 -34.29
CA GLU A 236 7.66 10.01 -33.88
C GLU A 236 7.08 8.66 -34.35
N GLU A 237 7.34 8.27 -35.60
CA GLU A 237 6.95 6.95 -36.15
C GLU A 237 7.68 5.80 -35.44
N LEU A 238 8.98 5.93 -35.20
CA LEU A 238 9.79 4.93 -34.50
C LEU A 238 9.40 4.80 -33.02
N ILE A 239 8.94 5.88 -32.37
CA ILE A 239 8.33 5.86 -31.04
C ILE A 239 6.97 5.15 -31.08
N ALA A 240 6.11 5.45 -32.06
CA ALA A 240 4.81 4.81 -32.23
C ALA A 240 4.94 3.30 -32.49
N LEU A 241 5.90 2.88 -33.34
CA LEU A 241 6.21 1.49 -33.63
C LEU A 241 6.76 0.77 -32.38
N LYS A 242 7.70 1.38 -31.64
CA LYS A 242 8.21 0.84 -30.37
C LYS A 242 7.08 0.65 -29.36
N SER A 243 6.18 1.64 -29.22
CA SER A 243 5.02 1.56 -28.34
C SER A 243 4.09 0.39 -28.71
N ARG A 244 3.82 0.20 -30.02
CA ARG A 244 3.02 -0.93 -30.54
C ARG A 244 3.70 -2.30 -30.36
N ILE A 245 5.03 -2.35 -30.41
CA ILE A 245 5.81 -3.57 -30.12
C ILE A 245 5.76 -3.90 -28.62
N GLU A 246 5.93 -2.89 -27.76
CA GLU A 246 5.95 -3.08 -26.31
C GLU A 246 4.56 -3.43 -25.76
N LYS A 247 3.48 -2.84 -26.28
CA LYS A 247 2.10 -3.27 -25.99
C LYS A 247 1.89 -4.75 -26.35
N ARG A 248 2.29 -5.17 -27.56
CA ARG A 248 2.22 -6.59 -27.96
C ARG A 248 3.15 -7.49 -27.13
N ARG A 249 4.18 -6.97 -26.45
CA ARG A 249 5.01 -7.74 -25.51
C ARG A 249 4.34 -7.90 -24.15
N SER A 250 3.78 -6.83 -23.59
CA SER A 250 3.07 -6.87 -22.30
C SER A 250 1.78 -7.70 -22.40
N GLU A 251 1.03 -7.62 -23.49
CA GLU A 251 -0.13 -8.48 -23.78
C GLU A 251 0.24 -9.98 -23.76
N ARG A 252 1.31 -10.38 -24.47
CA ARG A 252 1.79 -11.77 -24.47
C ARG A 252 2.31 -12.22 -23.10
N ALA A 253 2.99 -11.34 -22.37
CA ALA A 253 3.44 -11.62 -21.00
C ALA A 253 2.24 -11.84 -20.06
N GLU A 254 1.20 -11.02 -20.16
CA GLU A 254 0.02 -11.14 -19.29
C GLU A 254 -0.84 -12.36 -19.66
N ILE A 255 -1.00 -12.69 -20.94
CA ILE A 255 -1.60 -13.96 -21.39
C ILE A 255 -0.83 -15.16 -20.79
N GLN A 256 0.51 -15.11 -20.78
CA GLN A 256 1.32 -16.17 -20.18
C GLN A 256 1.19 -16.23 -18.66
N ARG A 257 1.07 -15.07 -17.97
CA ARG A 257 0.77 -15.02 -16.53
C ARG A 257 -0.59 -15.63 -16.22
N VAL A 258 -1.67 -15.17 -16.85
CA VAL A 258 -3.03 -15.70 -16.67
C VAL A 258 -3.09 -17.21 -16.95
N ARG A 259 -2.35 -17.70 -17.95
CA ARG A 259 -2.25 -19.14 -18.24
C ARG A 259 -1.53 -19.91 -17.13
N THR A 260 -0.35 -19.44 -16.69
CA THR A 260 0.39 -20.10 -15.60
C THR A 260 -0.35 -20.02 -14.25
N GLU A 261 -1.11 -18.96 -14.00
CA GLU A 261 -1.95 -18.81 -12.81
C GLU A 261 -3.13 -19.80 -12.84
N LYS A 262 -3.87 -19.89 -13.94
CA LYS A 262 -4.93 -20.91 -14.12
C LYS A 262 -4.39 -22.34 -14.06
N ASP A 263 -3.17 -22.60 -14.55
CA ASP A 263 -2.54 -23.91 -14.43
C ASP A 263 -2.15 -24.24 -12.98
N LYS A 264 -1.64 -23.25 -12.24
CA LYS A 264 -1.32 -23.34 -10.81
C LYS A 264 -2.57 -23.49 -9.94
N GLU A 265 -3.66 -22.79 -10.25
CA GLU A 265 -4.96 -22.95 -9.60
C GLU A 265 -5.51 -24.37 -9.81
N ARG A 266 -5.45 -24.88 -11.05
CA ARG A 266 -5.84 -26.27 -11.36
C ARG A 266 -4.96 -27.31 -10.67
N GLN A 267 -3.69 -27.01 -10.39
CA GLN A 267 -2.84 -27.85 -9.52
C GLN A 267 -3.26 -27.75 -8.05
N ALA A 268 -3.35 -26.54 -7.50
CA ALA A 268 -3.73 -26.28 -6.12
C ALA A 268 -5.09 -26.91 -5.75
N ARG A 269 -6.10 -26.83 -6.62
CA ARG A 269 -7.41 -27.46 -6.40
C ARG A 269 -7.34 -28.99 -6.31
N ARG A 270 -6.48 -29.64 -7.12
CA ARG A 270 -6.26 -31.11 -7.00
C ARG A 270 -5.53 -31.46 -5.72
N GLU A 271 -4.56 -30.63 -5.31
CA GLU A 271 -3.83 -30.84 -4.05
C GLU A 271 -4.72 -30.60 -2.83
N GLU A 272 -5.57 -29.57 -2.84
CA GLU A 272 -6.57 -29.32 -1.79
C GLU A 272 -7.58 -30.48 -1.72
N GLU A 273 -8.11 -30.96 -2.85
CA GLU A 273 -9.03 -32.11 -2.85
C GLU A 273 -8.36 -33.36 -2.30
N ARG A 274 -7.08 -33.61 -2.64
CA ARG A 274 -6.30 -34.73 -2.10
C ARG A 274 -6.05 -34.57 -0.59
N LEU A 275 -5.66 -33.38 -0.13
CA LEU A 275 -5.45 -33.06 1.29
C LEU A 275 -6.74 -33.17 2.11
N LYS A 276 -7.88 -32.72 1.55
CA LYS A 276 -9.21 -32.80 2.18
C LYS A 276 -9.70 -34.24 2.28
N LYS A 277 -9.35 -35.09 1.30
CA LYS A 277 -9.58 -36.54 1.38
C LYS A 277 -8.67 -37.20 2.43
N GLU A 278 -7.38 -36.87 2.43
CA GLU A 278 -6.42 -37.31 3.46
C GLU A 278 -6.84 -36.87 4.87
N GLU A 279 -7.41 -35.67 5.04
CA GLU A 279 -7.95 -35.16 6.30
C GLU A 279 -9.22 -35.90 6.72
N MET A 280 -10.17 -36.14 5.80
CA MET A 280 -11.37 -36.93 6.10
C MET A 280 -11.05 -38.38 6.48
N ASP A 281 -10.08 -39.02 5.81
CA ASP A 281 -9.66 -40.39 6.13
C ASP A 281 -8.83 -40.42 7.43
N GLN A 282 -8.01 -39.41 7.71
CA GLN A 282 -7.37 -39.24 9.03
C GLN A 282 -8.41 -39.03 10.14
N ARG A 283 -9.44 -38.22 9.91
CA ARG A 283 -10.53 -37.99 10.87
C ARG A 283 -11.35 -39.25 11.12
N ARG A 284 -11.74 -39.98 10.08
CA ARG A 284 -12.40 -41.30 10.20
C ARG A 284 -11.54 -42.27 11.01
N LYS A 285 -10.24 -42.33 10.72
CA LYS A 285 -9.29 -43.18 11.44
C LYS A 285 -9.13 -42.77 12.91
N ALA A 286 -9.12 -41.46 13.20
CA ALA A 286 -9.11 -40.94 14.56
C ALA A 286 -10.41 -41.24 15.32
N ASP A 287 -11.58 -41.05 14.70
CA ASP A 287 -12.89 -41.37 15.27
C ASP A 287 -13.02 -42.89 15.55
N ASP A 288 -12.53 -43.75 14.66
CA ASP A 288 -12.56 -45.20 14.85
C ASP A 288 -11.57 -45.70 15.91
N ASP A 289 -10.36 -45.12 15.98
CA ASP A 289 -9.42 -45.45 17.05
C ASP A 289 -9.84 -44.82 18.39
N ALA A 290 -10.60 -43.73 18.39
CA ALA A 290 -11.25 -43.16 19.58
C ALA A 290 -12.41 -44.06 20.06
N LYS A 291 -13.27 -44.56 19.16
CA LYS A 291 -14.29 -45.57 19.48
C LYS A 291 -13.66 -46.85 20.04
N LYS A 292 -12.56 -47.33 19.45
CA LYS A 292 -11.81 -48.50 19.96
C LYS A 292 -11.19 -48.22 21.33
N LYS A 293 -10.57 -47.05 21.55
CA LYS A 293 -10.06 -46.64 22.88
C LYS A 293 -11.20 -46.60 23.90
N SER A 294 -12.34 -45.99 23.57
CA SER A 294 -13.55 -45.94 24.43
C SER A 294 -14.09 -47.34 24.76
N ALA A 295 -14.18 -48.24 23.78
CA ALA A 295 -14.61 -49.62 23.99
C ALA A 295 -13.64 -50.42 24.89
N LEU A 296 -12.32 -50.26 24.71
CA LEU A 296 -11.31 -50.89 25.57
C LEU A 296 -11.35 -50.33 27.00
N THR A 297 -11.50 -49.01 27.17
CA THR A 297 -11.66 -48.37 28.48
C THR A 297 -12.86 -48.92 29.25
N ASN A 298 -13.91 -49.37 28.56
CA ASN A 298 -15.10 -49.96 29.17
C ASN A 298 -14.95 -51.46 29.54
N MET A 299 -13.83 -52.13 29.22
CA MET A 299 -13.72 -53.59 29.38
C MET A 299 -12.45 -54.13 30.06
N GLY A 300 -11.46 -53.30 30.44
CA GLY A 300 -10.32 -53.81 31.21
C GLY A 300 -9.21 -52.82 31.56
N SER A 301 -9.14 -52.41 32.83
CA SER A 301 -8.05 -51.59 33.37
C SER A 301 -6.79 -52.42 33.68
N SER A 302 -6.10 -52.95 32.66
CA SER A 302 -4.87 -53.74 32.89
C SER A 302 -3.79 -53.73 31.78
N TYR A 303 -3.86 -52.87 30.76
CA TYR A 303 -2.82 -52.82 29.70
C TYR A 303 -2.31 -51.41 29.32
N SER A 304 -2.15 -50.53 30.32
CA SER A 304 -1.61 -49.18 30.13
C SER A 304 -0.08 -49.14 30.21
N SER A 305 0.61 -49.67 29.19
CA SER A 305 2.08 -49.56 29.09
C SER A 305 2.60 -49.54 27.65
N SER A 306 2.17 -50.49 26.81
CA SER A 306 2.73 -50.66 25.47
C SER A 306 2.33 -49.56 24.46
N LEU A 307 1.17 -48.94 24.66
CA LEU A 307 0.54 -48.05 23.67
C LEU A 307 1.20 -46.65 23.55
N GLN A 308 1.95 -46.18 24.55
CA GLN A 308 2.62 -44.87 24.51
C GLN A 308 3.79 -44.77 23.52
N LYS A 309 4.21 -45.87 22.88
CA LYS A 309 5.31 -45.90 21.89
C LYS A 309 4.84 -45.89 20.42
N ALA A 310 3.53 -45.95 20.17
CA ALA A 310 2.98 -46.01 18.81
C ALA A 310 2.71 -44.62 18.19
N ASP A 311 2.17 -43.67 18.97
CA ASP A 311 1.81 -42.33 18.48
C ASP A 311 3.02 -41.50 17.99
N THR A 312 4.25 -41.82 18.42
CA THR A 312 5.47 -41.09 18.05
C THR A 312 5.91 -41.26 16.58
N LYS A 313 5.28 -42.15 15.80
CA LYS A 313 5.79 -42.58 14.47
C LYS A 313 4.84 -42.36 13.29
N ARG A 314 3.62 -41.81 13.49
CA ARG A 314 2.66 -41.55 12.39
C ARG A 314 1.99 -40.16 12.45
N GLY A 315 2.77 -39.16 12.84
CA GLY A 315 2.42 -37.76 12.69
C GLY A 315 3.67 -36.92 12.91
N GLY A 316 4.01 -36.04 11.97
CA GLY A 316 5.12 -35.12 12.15
C GLY A 316 4.85 -34.26 13.37
N LYS A 317 5.65 -34.43 14.44
CA LYS A 317 5.50 -33.73 15.72
C LYS A 317 5.36 -32.23 15.44
N LYS A 318 4.16 -31.66 15.66
CA LYS A 318 3.88 -30.23 15.38
C LYS A 318 4.96 -29.40 16.06
N GLN A 319 5.79 -28.73 15.25
CA GLN A 319 7.00 -28.07 15.70
C GLN A 319 6.65 -27.09 16.84
N THR A 320 7.22 -27.32 18.02
CA THR A 320 6.94 -26.50 19.20
C THR A 320 7.41 -25.07 18.96
N GLU A 321 6.82 -24.08 19.64
CA GLU A 321 7.22 -22.67 19.46
C GLU A 321 8.72 -22.45 19.76
N ARG A 322 9.34 -23.26 20.64
CA ARG A 322 10.79 -23.24 20.89
C ARG A 322 11.60 -23.81 19.71
N GLU A 323 11.15 -24.90 19.10
CA GLU A 323 11.76 -25.47 17.89
C GLU A 323 11.54 -24.53 16.68
N LYS A 324 10.41 -23.81 16.59
CA LYS A 324 10.15 -22.78 15.57
C LYS A 324 11.06 -21.57 15.75
N LYS A 325 11.11 -21.00 16.96
CA LYS A 325 12.03 -19.90 17.32
C LYS A 325 13.46 -20.26 16.93
N LYS A 326 13.95 -21.43 17.34
CA LYS A 326 15.31 -21.87 17.01
C LYS A 326 15.53 -22.00 15.50
N LYS A 327 14.55 -22.51 14.73
CA LYS A 327 14.65 -22.56 13.26
C LYS A 327 14.72 -21.15 12.65
N ILE A 328 13.76 -20.29 12.99
CA ILE A 328 13.65 -18.94 12.40
C ILE A 328 14.87 -18.08 12.73
N LEU A 329 15.38 -18.14 13.98
CA LEU A 329 16.61 -17.44 14.33
C LEU A 329 17.83 -18.04 13.62
N ALA A 330 17.97 -19.37 13.52
CA ALA A 330 19.08 -19.98 12.77
C ALA A 330 19.04 -19.67 11.25
N GLU A 331 17.83 -19.49 10.68
CA GLU A 331 17.61 -19.10 9.29
C GLU A 331 17.92 -17.61 9.03
N ARG A 332 17.76 -16.75 10.04
CA ARG A 332 18.13 -15.33 10.01
C ARG A 332 19.62 -15.06 10.30
N ARG A 333 20.28 -15.94 11.06
CA ARG A 333 21.69 -15.83 11.44
C ARG A 333 22.63 -16.09 10.26
N LYS A 334 22.86 -15.03 9.47
CA LYS A 334 23.88 -15.01 8.42
C LYS A 334 25.27 -15.16 9.05
N PRO A 335 26.10 -16.15 8.64
CA PRO A 335 27.44 -16.31 9.20
C PRO A 335 28.34 -15.12 8.83
N LEU A 336 28.97 -14.53 9.84
CA LEU A 336 29.91 -13.43 9.66
C LEU A 336 31.25 -13.95 9.11
N ASN A 337 31.59 -13.58 7.87
CA ASN A 337 32.88 -13.84 7.27
C ASN A 337 33.63 -12.51 7.08
N ILE A 338 34.73 -12.31 7.82
CA ILE A 338 35.44 -11.02 7.95
C ILE A 338 36.96 -11.13 7.97
N ASP A 339 37.52 -12.31 8.24
CA ASP A 339 38.96 -12.46 8.51
C ASP A 339 39.85 -12.28 7.27
N HIS A 340 39.24 -12.13 6.08
CA HIS A 340 39.91 -11.96 4.78
C HIS A 340 39.58 -10.62 4.07
N LEU A 341 38.90 -9.67 4.73
CA LEU A 341 38.53 -8.38 4.13
C LEU A 341 39.52 -7.25 4.46
N ASN A 342 39.64 -6.28 3.55
CA ASN A 342 40.41 -5.05 3.76
C ASN A 342 39.68 -4.04 4.65
N GLU A 343 40.41 -3.04 5.13
CA GLU A 343 39.93 -2.04 6.08
C GLU A 343 38.62 -1.34 5.65
N ASP A 344 38.50 -0.93 4.38
CA ASP A 344 37.31 -0.22 3.90
C ASP A 344 36.07 -1.11 3.88
N LYS A 345 36.20 -2.36 3.40
CA LYS A 345 35.08 -3.31 3.43
C LYS A 345 34.75 -3.77 4.85
N LEU A 346 35.70 -3.74 5.78
CA LEU A 346 35.42 -3.94 7.21
C LEU A 346 34.66 -2.76 7.81
N LYS A 347 35.01 -1.51 7.46
CA LYS A 347 34.25 -0.32 7.85
C LYS A 347 32.83 -0.34 7.29
N ASP A 348 32.66 -0.68 6.02
CA ASP A 348 31.33 -0.85 5.42
C ASP A 348 30.56 -2.01 6.07
N LYS A 349 31.23 -3.13 6.39
CA LYS A 349 30.56 -4.24 7.09
C LYS A 349 30.18 -3.90 8.54
N ALA A 350 30.93 -3.00 9.19
CA ALA A 350 30.55 -2.45 10.49
C ALA A 350 29.33 -1.51 10.38
N LYS A 351 29.17 -0.75 9.29
CA LYS A 351 27.95 0.04 9.01
C LYS A 351 26.74 -0.87 8.80
N ASP A 352 26.82 -1.87 7.89
CA ASP A 352 25.79 -2.90 7.67
C ASP A 352 25.27 -3.48 9.00
N LEU A 353 26.20 -3.87 9.88
CA LEU A 353 25.89 -4.47 11.18
C LEU A 353 25.28 -3.45 12.15
N TRP A 354 25.79 -2.21 12.18
CA TRP A 354 25.24 -1.15 13.03
C TRP A 354 23.81 -0.77 12.61
N GLU A 355 23.56 -0.59 11.32
CA GLU A 355 22.23 -0.29 10.77
C GLU A 355 21.24 -1.43 11.01
N TRP A 356 21.65 -2.69 10.82
CA TRP A 356 20.82 -3.85 11.12
C TRP A 356 20.54 -4.01 12.62
N MET A 357 21.52 -3.74 13.48
CA MET A 357 21.36 -3.71 14.93
C MET A 357 20.38 -2.59 15.35
N HIS A 358 20.50 -1.40 14.74
CA HIS A 358 19.60 -0.26 14.97
C HIS A 358 18.16 -0.56 14.54
N GLN A 359 17.96 -1.23 13.40
CA GLN A 359 16.63 -1.65 12.94
C GLN A 359 16.00 -2.67 13.91
N LEU A 360 16.76 -3.69 14.36
CA LEU A 360 16.25 -4.69 15.29
C LEU A 360 15.92 -4.12 16.68
N GLU A 361 16.75 -3.20 17.20
CA GLU A 361 16.50 -2.52 18.46
C GLU A 361 15.30 -1.56 18.36
N SER A 362 15.11 -0.94 17.19
CA SER A 362 13.93 -0.14 16.85
C SER A 362 12.64 -0.97 16.84
N GLU A 363 12.63 -2.14 16.18
CA GLU A 363 11.51 -3.09 16.27
C GLU A 363 11.26 -3.56 17.71
N LYS A 364 12.33 -3.70 18.52
CA LYS A 364 12.25 -4.14 19.91
C LYS A 364 11.54 -3.09 20.77
N TYR A 365 11.91 -1.82 20.63
CA TYR A 365 11.23 -0.70 21.28
C TYR A 365 9.74 -0.64 20.92
N GLU A 366 9.41 -0.73 19.62
CA GLU A 366 8.00 -0.69 19.17
C GLU A 366 7.17 -1.85 19.73
N HIS A 367 7.76 -3.04 19.89
CA HIS A 367 7.11 -4.16 20.58
C HIS A 367 6.95 -3.93 22.09
N ILE A 368 7.90 -3.25 22.76
CA ILE A 368 7.81 -2.89 24.18
C ILE A 368 6.68 -1.88 24.40
N GLU A 369 6.62 -0.81 23.61
CA GLU A 369 5.56 0.21 23.71
C GLU A 369 4.18 -0.36 23.34
N LYS A 370 4.10 -1.18 22.29
CA LYS A 370 2.87 -1.89 21.96
C LYS A 370 2.42 -2.78 23.12
N LEU A 371 3.33 -3.49 23.81
CA LEU A 371 3.00 -4.26 25.01
C LEU A 371 2.55 -3.41 26.20
N LYS A 372 3.05 -2.18 26.38
CA LYS A 372 2.50 -1.25 27.39
C LYS A 372 1.04 -0.88 27.05
N ARG A 373 0.79 -0.45 25.81
CA ARG A 373 -0.54 -0.05 25.31
C ARG A 373 -1.55 -1.21 25.36
N GLN A 374 -1.16 -2.39 24.90
CA GLN A 374 -1.98 -3.61 24.95
C GLN A 374 -2.36 -4.01 26.39
N LYS A 375 -1.47 -3.89 27.39
CA LYS A 375 -1.81 -4.17 28.80
C LYS A 375 -2.94 -3.26 29.29
N TYR A 376 -2.87 -1.97 28.96
CA TYR A 376 -3.93 -1.01 29.31
C TYR A 376 -5.25 -1.37 28.62
N GLU A 377 -5.23 -1.69 27.33
CA GLU A 377 -6.44 -2.08 26.59
C GLU A 377 -7.07 -3.37 27.15
N VAL A 378 -6.27 -4.42 27.42
CA VAL A 378 -6.75 -5.67 28.04
C VAL A 378 -7.43 -5.40 29.38
N ILE A 379 -6.84 -4.56 30.24
CA ILE A 379 -7.45 -4.18 31.53
C ILE A 379 -8.75 -3.40 31.32
N SER A 380 -8.76 -2.43 30.40
CA SER A 380 -9.93 -1.61 30.06
C SER A 380 -11.09 -2.45 29.52
N LEU A 381 -10.83 -3.37 28.59
CA LEU A 381 -11.82 -4.29 28.02
C LEU A 381 -12.36 -5.27 29.06
N ARG A 382 -11.50 -5.85 29.92
CA ARG A 382 -11.92 -6.71 31.04
C ARG A 382 -12.85 -5.96 32.01
N ASN A 383 -12.47 -4.75 32.44
CA ASN A 383 -13.33 -3.90 33.27
C ASN A 383 -14.67 -3.60 32.59
N ARG A 384 -14.65 -3.30 31.28
CA ARG A 384 -15.86 -3.01 30.50
C ARG A 384 -16.78 -4.23 30.33
N ILE A 385 -16.22 -5.43 30.23
CA ILE A 385 -16.97 -6.69 30.27
C ILE A 385 -17.71 -6.84 31.60
N ASP A 386 -17.02 -6.61 32.72
CA ASP A 386 -17.61 -6.75 34.05
C ASP A 386 -18.75 -5.77 34.29
N GLU A 387 -18.63 -4.51 33.85
CA GLU A 387 -19.72 -3.54 33.83
C GLU A 387 -20.94 -4.06 33.04
N LEU A 388 -20.73 -4.47 31.79
CA LEU A 388 -21.81 -4.96 30.92
C LEU A 388 -22.49 -6.21 31.51
N GLN A 389 -21.73 -7.12 32.13
CA GLN A 389 -22.28 -8.27 32.83
C GLN A 389 -23.08 -7.92 34.09
N LYS A 390 -22.63 -6.93 34.89
CA LYS A 390 -23.37 -6.41 36.07
C LYS A 390 -24.74 -5.86 35.65
N HIS A 391 -24.83 -5.17 34.52
CA HIS A 391 -26.10 -4.67 33.98
C HIS A 391 -26.96 -5.78 33.34
N SER A 392 -26.35 -6.70 32.59
CA SER A 392 -27.05 -7.82 31.94
C SER A 392 -27.77 -8.72 32.97
N LYS A 393 -27.11 -9.08 34.07
CA LYS A 393 -27.71 -9.89 35.15
C LYS A 393 -28.94 -9.22 35.80
N LYS A 394 -28.94 -7.89 35.95
CA LYS A 394 -30.13 -7.13 36.42
C LYS A 394 -31.26 -7.16 35.39
N GLY A 395 -30.95 -7.10 34.10
CA GLY A 395 -31.94 -7.25 33.02
C GLY A 395 -32.64 -8.60 33.01
N ALA A 396 -31.91 -9.69 33.25
CA ALA A 396 -32.47 -11.03 33.37
C ALA A 396 -33.43 -11.16 34.59
N ALA A 397 -33.04 -10.63 35.75
CA ALA A 397 -33.87 -10.64 36.94
C ALA A 397 -35.18 -9.84 36.79
N ALA A 398 -35.15 -8.71 36.06
CA ALA A 398 -36.33 -7.90 35.78
C ALA A 398 -37.30 -8.60 34.80
N ARG A 399 -36.79 -9.29 33.77
CA ARG A 399 -37.61 -10.05 32.81
C ARG A 399 -38.24 -11.32 33.40
N ARG A 400 -37.79 -11.77 34.57
CA ARG A 400 -38.32 -12.96 35.27
C ARG A 400 -39.37 -12.62 36.35
N ARG A 401 -39.85 -11.36 36.37
CA ARG A 401 -40.80 -10.80 37.35
C ARG A 401 -41.94 -10.00 36.67
N LYS A 402 -42.26 -10.31 35.42
CA LYS A 402 -43.35 -9.71 34.65
C LYS A 402 -43.93 -10.72 33.68
#